data_AF-A0AA97BHP4-F1
#
_entry.id   AF-A0AA97BHP4-F1
#
_cell.length_a   1.000
_cell.length_b   1.000
_cell.length_c   1.000
_cell.angle_alpha   90.00
_cell.angle_beta   90.00
_cell.angle_gamma   90.00
#
_symmetry.space_group_name_H-M   'P 1'
#
loop_
_entity.id
_entity.type
_entity.pdbx_description
1 polymer ?
#
loop_
_entity_poly.entity_id
_entity_poly.type
_entity_poly.pdbx_seq_one_letter_code
_entity_poly.pdbx_strand_id
1 'polypeptide(L)' 'MPQSSRYSDEKVEGLLSDLVSVLEKNHTPVDLSLMVLGNMVTNLLNTSVAPAQRKMIAESFANALLSSVKEDQSH' A
#
# COMPACT_ATOMS: atom_id res chain seq x y z
N MET A 1 3.29 -21.53 -9.69
CA MET A 1 3.42 -20.78 -10.96
C MET A 1 3.63 -19.32 -10.59
N PRO A 2 4.67 -18.63 -11.09
CA PRO A 2 4.85 -17.23 -10.78
C PRO A 2 3.67 -16.48 -11.42
N GLN A 3 2.88 -15.81 -10.59
CA GLN A 3 1.91 -14.84 -11.06
C GLN A 3 2.74 -13.79 -11.80
N SER A 4 2.72 -13.81 -13.14
CA SER A 4 3.35 -12.75 -13.93
C SER A 4 2.75 -11.44 -13.44
N SER A 5 3.54 -10.66 -12.68
CA SER A 5 3.12 -9.34 -12.25
C SER A 5 2.71 -8.59 -13.51
N ARG A 6 1.50 -8.02 -13.51
CA ARG A 6 0.99 -7.23 -14.65
C ARG A 6 1.83 -5.97 -14.91
N TYR A 7 2.74 -5.66 -14.00
CA TYR A 7 3.64 -4.51 -14.02
C TYR A 7 5.07 -5.03 -13.86
N SER A 8 6.02 -4.36 -14.53
CA SER A 8 7.44 -4.68 -14.36
C SER A 8 7.90 -4.31 -12.94
N ASP A 9 8.79 -5.12 -12.37
CA ASP A 9 9.28 -4.91 -11.01
C ASP A 9 9.96 -3.54 -10.89
N GLU A 10 10.69 -3.10 -11.93
CA GLU A 10 11.35 -1.79 -11.94
C GLU A 10 10.35 -0.64 -11.85
N LYS A 11 9.17 -0.78 -12.46
CA LYS A 11 8.13 0.26 -12.40
C LYS A 11 7.52 0.34 -11.00
N VAL A 12 7.33 -0.81 -10.35
CA VAL A 12 6.81 -0.86 -8.97
C VAL A 12 7.82 -0.27 -8.00
N GLU A 13 9.08 -0.68 -8.10
CA GLU A 13 10.18 -0.19 -7.26
C GLU A 13 10.40 1.32 -7.42
N GLY A 14 10.37 1.83 -8.66
CA GLY A 14 10.49 3.27 -8.92
C GLY A 14 9.38 4.07 -8.24
N LEU A 15 8.12 3.65 -8.38
CA LEU A 15 6.99 4.33 -7.72
C LEU A 15 7.09 4.27 -6.19
N LEU A 16 7.54 3.14 -5.62
CA LEU A 16 7.75 3.03 -4.19
C LEU A 16 8.85 3.97 -3.71
N SER A 17 9.96 4.05 -4.44
CA SER A 17 11.08 4.96 -4.12
C SER A 17 10.63 6.42 -4.12
N ASP A 18 9.86 6.83 -5.12
CA ASP A 18 9.33 8.20 -5.21
C ASP A 18 8.41 8.54 -4.01
N LEU A 19 7.54 7.60 -3.61
CA LEU A 19 6.66 7.78 -2.46
C LEU A 19 7.44 7.88 -1.14
N VAL A 20 8.46 7.04 -0.96
CA VAL A 20 9.35 7.11 0.21
C VAL A 20 10.08 8.45 0.24
N SER A 21 10.62 8.89 -0.90
CA SER A 21 11.35 10.16 -1.01
C SER A 21 10.47 11.35 -0.61
N VAL A 22 9.18 11.35 -0.98
CA VAL A 22 8.24 12.40 -0.55
C VAL A 22 8.07 12.41 0.98
N LEU A 23 7.91 11.26 1.61
CA LEU A 23 7.75 11.17 3.07
C LEU A 23 9.01 11.63 3.81
N GLU A 24 10.18 11.19 3.35
CA GLU A 24 11.49 11.56 3.90
C GLU A 24 11.78 13.05 3.76
N LYS A 25 11.54 13.62 2.58
CA LYS A 25 11.74 15.05 2.29
C LYS A 25 10.92 15.95 3.22
N ASN A 26 9.75 15.49 3.64
CA ASN A 26 8.87 16.23 4.55
C ASN A 26 9.12 15.89 6.04
N HIS A 27 10.14 15.07 6.35
CA HIS A 27 10.42 14.59 7.70
C HIS A 27 9.17 14.03 8.39
N THR A 28 8.37 13.29 7.64
CA THR A 28 7.05 12.85 8.08
C THR A 28 7.23 11.75 9.15
N PRO A 29 6.73 11.94 10.39
CA PRO A 29 6.81 10.89 11.40
C PRO A 29 5.94 9.69 11.00
N VAL A 30 6.19 8.54 11.62
CA VAL A 30 5.58 7.26 11.24
C VAL A 30 4.05 7.29 11.35
N ASP A 31 3.52 7.87 12.43
CA ASP A 31 2.09 8.02 12.67
C ASP A 31 1.41 8.87 11.59
N LEU A 32 2.00 10.01 11.23
CA LEU A 32 1.50 10.87 10.15
C LEU A 32 1.60 10.19 8.78
N SER A 33 2.69 9.46 8.53
CA SER A 33 2.89 8.70 7.28
C SER A 33 1.80 7.64 7.11
N LEU A 34 1.54 6.84 8.15
CA LEU A 34 0.48 5.83 8.14
C LEU A 34 -0.91 6.45 7.93
N MET A 35 -1.19 7.58 8.58
CA MET A 35 -2.47 8.29 8.40
C MET A 35 -2.66 8.77 6.96
N VAL A 36 -1.64 9.41 6.36
CA VAL A 36 -1.72 9.93 5.00
C VAL A 36 -1.82 8.80 3.96
N LEU A 37 -1.04 7.73 4.11
CA LEU A 37 -1.12 6.55 3.24
C LEU A 37 -2.50 5.89 3.34
N GLY A 38 -3.06 5.75 4.54
CA GLY A 38 -4.42 5.26 4.75
C GLY A 38 -5.46 6.13 4.02
N ASN A 39 -5.37 7.45 4.18
CA ASN A 39 -6.26 8.40 3.48
C ASN A 39 -6.12 8.31 1.96
N MET A 40 -4.92 8.11 1.44
CA MET A 40 -4.68 7.93 0.01
C MET A 40 -5.38 6.66 -0.51
N VAL A 41 -5.24 5.53 0.18
CA VAL A 41 -5.93 4.28 -0.17
C VAL A 41 -7.45 4.47 -0.10
N THR A 42 -7.98 5.08 0.96
CA THR A 42 -9.41 5.37 1.09
C THR A 42 -9.92 6.26 -0.05
N ASN A 43 -9.16 7.29 -0.43
CA ASN A 43 -9.52 8.16 -1.55
C ASN A 43 -9.57 7.41 -2.88
N LEU A 44 -8.58 6.55 -3.16
CA LEU A 44 -8.56 5.71 -4.37
C LEU A 44 -9.78 4.78 -4.44
N LEU A 45 -10.14 4.14 -3.34
CA LEU A 45 -11.34 3.29 -3.28
C LEU A 45 -12.62 4.09 -3.49
N ASN A 46 -12.71 5.29 -2.92
CA ASN A 46 -13.92 6.11 -3.04
C ASN A 46 -14.11 6.76 -4.41
N THR A 47 -13.03 6.98 -5.16
CA THR A 47 -13.04 7.69 -6.45
C THR A 47 -12.97 6.75 -7.65
N SER A 48 -12.18 5.68 -7.54
CA SER A 48 -11.83 4.82 -8.68
C SER A 48 -12.47 3.43 -8.64
N VAL A 49 -13.21 3.11 -7.57
CA VAL A 49 -13.84 1.79 -7.38
C VAL A 49 -15.35 1.94 -7.20
N ALA A 50 -16.11 1.07 -7.88
CA ALA A 50 -17.56 1.01 -7.77
C ALA A 50 -17.99 0.75 -6.31
N PRO A 51 -19.01 1.46 -5.77
CA PRO A 51 -19.41 1.36 -4.36
C PRO A 51 -19.59 -0.07 -3.85
N ALA A 52 -20.18 -0.95 -4.66
CA ALA A 52 -20.43 -2.33 -4.29
C ALA A 52 -19.16 -3.18 -4.07
N GLN A 53 -18.01 -2.77 -4.63
CA GLN A 53 -16.76 -3.53 -4.56
C GLN A 53 -15.77 -2.98 -3.52
N ARG A 54 -15.97 -1.75 -3.04
CA ARG A 54 -15.02 -1.04 -2.16
C ARG A 54 -14.66 -1.84 -0.92
N LYS A 55 -15.67 -2.37 -0.23
CA LYS A 55 -15.49 -3.12 1.02
C LYS A 55 -14.66 -4.39 0.80
N MET A 56 -15.02 -5.18 -0.21
CA MET A 56 -14.29 -6.40 -0.57
C MET A 56 -12.82 -6.11 -0.91
N ILE A 57 -12.56 -5.06 -1.69
CA ILE A 57 -11.19 -4.69 -2.06
C ILE A 57 -10.40 -4.16 -0.86
N ALA A 58 -11.03 -3.36 0.01
CA ALA A 58 -10.41 -2.87 1.23
C ALA A 58 -10.01 -4.02 2.18
N GLU A 59 -10.91 -5.01 2.36
CA GLU A 59 -10.63 -6.20 3.17
C GLU A 59 -9.49 -7.03 2.58
N SER A 60 -9.48 -7.25 1.26
CA SER A 60 -8.38 -7.95 0.60
C SER A 60 -7.05 -7.21 0.74
N PHE A 61 -7.05 -5.89 0.63
CA PHE A 61 -5.86 -5.06 0.82
C PHE A 61 -5.33 -5.16 2.26
N ALA A 62 -6.22 -5.05 3.25
CA ALA A 62 -5.86 -5.17 4.66
C ALA A 62 -5.27 -6.56 4.99
N ASN A 63 -5.88 -7.63 4.46
CA ASN A 63 -5.37 -8.99 4.66
C ASN A 63 -4.00 -9.21 4.01
N ALA A 64 -3.77 -8.65 2.82
CA ALA A 64 -2.47 -8.70 2.15
C ALA A 64 -1.40 -7.93 2.95
N LEU A 65 -1.75 -6.77 3.50
CA LEU A 65 -0.87 -6.01 4.39
C LEU A 65 -0.51 -6.82 5.63
N LEU A 66 -1.51 -7.37 6.33
CA LEU A 66 -1.28 -8.21 7.52
C LEU A 66 -0.39 -9.42 7.21
N SER A 67 -0.57 -10.06 6.05
CA SER A 67 0.24 -11.20 5.62
C SER A 67 1.69 -10.81 5.25
N SER A 68 1.93 -9.54 4.92
CA SER A 68 3.24 -9.03 4.52
C SER A 68 4.06 -8.50 5.70
N VAL A 69 3.40 -8.17 6.81
CA VAL A 69 4.08 -7.83 8.06
C VAL A 69 4.63 -9.11 8.65
N LYS A 70 5.96 -9.26 8.62
CA LYS A 70 6.63 -10.39 9.26
C LYS A 70 6.46 -10.25 10.78
N GLU A 71 5.91 -11.27 11.41
CA GLU A 71 6.20 -11.50 12.82
C GLU A 71 7.68 -11.90 12.88
N ASP A 72 8.46 -11.19 13.69
CA ASP A 72 9.85 -11.54 13.95
C ASP A 72 9.86 -12.84 14.77
N GLN A 73 9.63 -13.98 14.12
CA GLN A 73 9.87 -15.29 14.71
C GLN A 73 11.37 -15.55 14.62
N SER A 74 12.12 -14.84 15.45
CA SER A 74 13.42 -15.29 15.93
C SER A 74 13.18 -16.55 16.77
N HIS A 75 13.16 -17.71 16.11
CA HIS A 75 13.43 -19.00 16.74
C HIS A 75 14.93 -19.20 16.91
#